data_AF-A0A7F5RKW9-F1
#
_entry.id   AF-A0A7F5RKW9-F1
#
_cell.length_a   1.000
_cell.length_b   1.000
_cell.length_c   1.000
_cell.angle_alpha   90.00
_cell.angle_beta   90.00
_cell.angle_gamma   90.00
#
_symmetry.space_group_name_H-M   'P 1'
#
loop_
_entity.id
_entity.type
_entity.pdbx_description
1 polymer ?
#
loop_
_entity_poly.entity_id
_entity_poly.type
_entity_poly.pdbx_seq_one_letter_code
_entity_poly.pdbx_strand_id
1 'polypeptide(L)'
;MQFTAWPGSLFPPFHVFSNFVKESINCWKEQQRTTSQPILVHCLSGNGRSGLFCLLTTAIIEFLNKPTNIPDLLAIASGITTARKNILRDREHLKFAFQVFLHYLQDIQLTNLGVKSAPETENFGKEKPLEKPTDNTDPLSTLDPLWATKRSK
;
A
#
# COMPACT_ATOMS: atom_id res chain seq x y z
N MET A 1 1.71 -15.62 2.32
CA MET A 1 2.25 -14.45 3.04
C MET A 1 1.14 -13.41 3.21
N GLN A 2 1.14 -12.64 4.30
CA GLN A 2 0.14 -11.62 4.58
C GLN A 2 0.81 -10.31 4.97
N PHE A 3 0.36 -9.20 4.40
CA PHE A 3 0.79 -7.86 4.78
C PHE A 3 -0.24 -7.23 5.74
N THR A 4 0.16 -6.96 6.98
CA THR A 4 -0.72 -6.45 8.05
C THR A 4 -0.54 -4.96 8.34
N ALA A 5 0.51 -4.32 7.79
CA ALA A 5 0.85 -2.93 8.06
C ALA A 5 0.14 -1.92 7.13
N TRP A 6 -0.99 -2.29 6.51
CA TRP A 6 -1.73 -1.40 5.61
C TRP A 6 -2.72 -0.51 6.40
N PRO A 7 -2.52 0.82 6.48
CA PRO A 7 -3.33 1.71 7.31
C PRO A 7 -4.65 2.10 6.62
N GLY A 8 -5.60 1.17 6.55
CA GLY A 8 -6.94 1.46 6.02
C GLY A 8 -6.90 1.99 4.58
N SER A 9 -7.42 3.20 4.34
CA SER A 9 -7.44 3.83 3.00
C SER A 9 -6.13 4.53 2.61
N LEU A 10 -5.19 4.68 3.54
CA LEU A 10 -3.89 5.32 3.28
C LEU A 10 -2.86 4.32 2.72
N PHE A 11 -1.73 4.84 2.26
CA PHE A 11 -0.59 4.03 1.87
C PHE A 11 0.29 3.70 3.08
N PRO A 12 0.88 2.50 3.15
CA PRO A 12 1.89 2.19 4.15
C PRO A 12 3.18 2.99 3.89
N PRO A 13 4.09 3.11 4.88
CA PRO A 13 5.42 3.65 4.64
C PRO A 13 6.12 2.87 3.51
N PHE A 14 6.80 3.58 2.61
CA PHE A 14 7.31 2.98 1.37
C PHE A 14 8.33 1.88 1.65
N HIS A 15 9.17 2.04 2.68
CA HIS A 15 10.21 1.08 3.04
C HIS A 15 9.63 -0.23 3.57
N VAL A 16 8.56 -0.18 4.38
CA VAL A 16 7.88 -1.36 4.91
C VAL A 16 7.28 -2.18 3.78
N PHE A 17 6.64 -1.50 2.82
CA PHE A 17 6.02 -2.19 1.69
C PHE A 17 7.06 -2.72 0.70
N SER A 18 8.13 -1.96 0.43
CA SER A 18 9.29 -2.40 -0.37
C SER A 18 9.87 -3.70 0.17
N ASN A 19 10.11 -3.77 1.48
CA ASN A 19 10.65 -4.95 2.14
C ASN A 19 9.70 -6.15 2.03
N PHE A 20 8.40 -5.94 2.22
CA PHE A 20 7.41 -7.00 2.03
C PHE A 20 7.39 -7.54 0.59
N VAL A 21 7.47 -6.67 -0.42
CA VAL A 21 7.51 -7.11 -1.83
C VAL A 21 8.80 -7.88 -2.12
N LYS A 22 9.95 -7.38 -1.68
CA LYS A 22 11.26 -8.05 -1.81
C LYS A 22 11.23 -9.44 -1.17
N GLU A 23 10.73 -9.54 0.06
CA GLU A 23 10.61 -10.81 0.78
C GLU A 23 9.63 -11.77 0.09
N SER A 24 8.53 -11.25 -0.47
CA SER A 24 7.57 -12.05 -1.25
C SER A 24 8.20 -12.67 -2.48
N ILE A 25 9.05 -11.91 -3.18
CA ILE A 25 9.78 -12.40 -4.35
C ILE A 25 10.81 -13.45 -3.93
N ASN A 26 11.53 -13.26 -2.82
CA ASN A 26 12.51 -14.22 -2.31
C ASN A 26 11.83 -15.54 -1.92
N CYS A 27 10.78 -15.48 -1.10
CA CYS A 27 9.97 -16.64 -0.73
C CYS A 27 9.43 -17.38 -1.97
N TRP A 28 8.94 -16.64 -2.96
CA TRP A 28 8.47 -17.22 -4.22
C TRP A 28 9.61 -17.97 -4.95
N LYS A 29 10.78 -17.35 -5.10
CA LYS A 29 11.94 -17.97 -5.76
C LYS A 29 12.40 -19.25 -5.05
N GLU A 30 12.40 -19.27 -3.71
CA GLU A 30 12.80 -20.44 -2.91
C GLU A 30 11.79 -21.59 -3.00
N GLN A 31 10.50 -21.27 -3.13
CA GLN A 31 9.42 -22.26 -3.19
C GLN A 31 9.23 -22.86 -4.58
N GLN A 32 9.67 -22.17 -5.64
CA GLN A 32 9.57 -22.61 -7.03
C GLN A 32 10.63 -23.68 -7.34
N ARG A 33 10.40 -24.92 -6.90
CA ARG A 33 11.37 -26.02 -7.08
C ARG A 33 11.35 -26.68 -8.46
N THR A 34 10.25 -26.62 -9.23
CA THR A 34 10.13 -27.45 -10.46
C THR A 34 9.19 -26.95 -11.56
N THR A 35 8.22 -26.07 -11.28
CA THR A 35 7.27 -25.59 -12.30
C THR A 35 6.83 -24.18 -11.96
N SER A 36 6.82 -23.29 -12.97
CA SER A 36 6.34 -21.91 -12.84
C SER A 36 4.85 -21.90 -12.47
N GLN A 37 4.55 -21.89 -11.18
CA GLN A 37 3.17 -21.79 -10.69
C GLN A 37 2.80 -20.33 -10.46
N PRO A 38 1.56 -19.92 -10.82
CA PRO A 38 1.09 -18.57 -10.59
C PRO A 38 0.93 -18.29 -9.09
N ILE A 39 1.17 -17.04 -8.69
CA ILE A 39 0.96 -16.58 -7.32
C ILE A 39 -0.45 -15.99 -7.21
N LEU A 40 -1.25 -16.46 -6.25
CA LEU A 40 -2.53 -15.83 -5.93
C LEU A 40 -2.28 -14.56 -5.09
N VAL A 41 -2.71 -13.42 -5.62
CA VAL A 41 -2.66 -12.13 -4.92
C VAL A 41 -4.08 -11.62 -4.76
N HIS A 42 -4.48 -11.28 -3.53
CA HIS A 42 -5.80 -10.71 -3.27
C HIS A 42 -5.74 -9.60 -2.20
N CYS A 43 -6.76 -8.75 -2.20
CA CYS A 43 -7.04 -7.78 -1.15
C CYS A 43 -8.54 -7.88 -0.81
N LEU A 44 -9.21 -6.77 -0.52
CA LEU A 44 -10.66 -6.75 -0.32
C LEU A 44 -11.42 -6.85 -1.66
N SER A 45 -11.02 -6.06 -2.66
CA SER A 45 -11.68 -5.93 -3.97
C SER A 45 -10.87 -6.56 -5.13
N GLY A 46 -9.67 -7.06 -4.84
CA GLY A 46 -8.73 -7.54 -5.87
C GLY A 46 -8.25 -6.45 -6.82
N ASN A 47 -8.23 -5.19 -6.38
CA ASN A 47 -7.69 -4.03 -7.10
C ASN A 47 -6.99 -3.07 -6.12
N GLY A 48 -6.32 -2.03 -6.63
CA GLY A 48 -5.59 -1.05 -5.85
C GLY A 48 -4.36 -1.66 -5.20
N ARG A 49 -4.51 -2.25 -4.00
CA ARG A 49 -3.42 -2.88 -3.23
C ARG A 49 -2.81 -4.08 -3.94
N SER A 50 -3.66 -4.98 -4.43
CA SER A 50 -3.19 -6.15 -5.20
C SER A 50 -2.55 -5.72 -6.52
N GLY A 51 -3.11 -4.70 -7.18
CA GLY A 51 -2.54 -4.17 -8.42
C GLY A 51 -1.18 -3.51 -8.21
N LEU A 52 -1.04 -2.76 -7.13
CA LEU A 52 0.22 -2.15 -6.72
C LEU A 52 1.29 -3.21 -6.43
N PHE A 53 0.92 -4.26 -5.69
CA PHE A 53 1.80 -5.39 -5.45
C PHE A 53 2.25 -6.02 -6.77
N CYS A 54 1.31 -6.35 -7.66
CA CYS A 54 1.64 -6.93 -8.97
C CYS A 54 2.55 -6.04 -9.80
N LEU A 55 2.26 -4.73 -9.87
CA LEU A 55 3.08 -3.76 -10.60
C LEU A 55 4.54 -3.76 -10.09
N LEU A 56 4.71 -3.65 -8.78
CA LEU A 56 6.04 -3.63 -8.16
C LEU A 56 6.75 -4.97 -8.31
N THR A 57 6.05 -6.09 -8.15
CA THR A 57 6.63 -7.41 -8.35
C THR A 57 7.13 -7.58 -9.77
N THR A 58 6.35 -7.18 -10.79
CA THR A 58 6.77 -7.23 -12.19
C THR A 58 7.98 -6.34 -12.43
N ALA A 59 7.95 -5.08 -11.99
CA ALA A 59 9.06 -4.15 -12.16
C ALA A 59 10.36 -4.65 -11.49
N ILE A 60 10.27 -5.16 -10.27
CA ILE A 60 11.42 -5.68 -9.53
C ILE A 60 11.97 -6.95 -10.21
N ILE A 61 11.12 -7.88 -10.65
CA ILE A 61 11.58 -9.08 -11.36
C ILE A 61 12.24 -8.70 -12.69
N GLU A 62 11.69 -7.74 -13.43
CA GLU A 62 12.27 -7.25 -14.68
C GLU A 62 13.65 -6.62 -14.44
N PHE A 63 13.79 -5.79 -13.41
CA PHE A 63 15.06 -5.22 -12.98
C PHE A 63 16.07 -6.30 -12.56
N LEU A 64 15.63 -7.31 -11.79
CA LEU A 64 16.50 -8.42 -11.36
C LEU A 64 16.97 -9.28 -12.55
N ASN A 65 16.15 -9.42 -13.60
CA ASN A 65 16.53 -10.13 -14.81
C ASN A 65 17.47 -9.30 -15.71
N LYS A 66 17.33 -7.96 -15.69
CA LYS A 66 18.10 -7.02 -16.52
C LYS A 66 18.54 -5.78 -15.70
N PRO A 67 19.56 -5.89 -14.84
CA PRO A 67 19.94 -4.83 -13.91
C PRO A 67 20.50 -3.57 -14.57
N THR A 68 20.88 -3.64 -15.86
CA THR A 68 21.35 -2.48 -16.64
C THR A 68 20.22 -1.62 -17.17
N ASN A 69 18.96 -2.08 -17.07
CA ASN A 69 17.79 -1.38 -17.60
C ASN A 69 16.84 -1.02 -16.45
N ILE A 70 16.44 0.26 -16.40
CA ILE A 70 15.41 0.71 -15.45
C ILE A 70 14.05 0.40 -16.09
N PRO A 71 13.20 -0.44 -15.47
CA PRO A 71 11.91 -0.81 -16.04
C PRO A 71 10.97 0.40 -16.12
N ASP A 72 10.20 0.48 -17.21
CA ASP A 72 9.18 1.51 -17.37
C ASP A 72 7.89 1.11 -16.64
N LEU A 73 7.69 1.69 -15.46
CA LEU A 73 6.49 1.43 -14.64
C LEU A 73 5.18 1.81 -15.35
N LEU A 74 5.17 2.77 -16.27
CA LEU A 74 3.97 3.13 -17.02
C LEU A 74 3.62 2.06 -18.04
N ALA A 75 4.62 1.55 -18.77
CA ALA A 75 4.45 0.45 -19.70
C ALA A 75 3.95 -0.81 -18.98
N ILE A 76 4.54 -1.14 -17.82
CA ILE A 76 4.10 -2.27 -16.99
C ILE A 76 2.67 -2.03 -16.48
N ALA A 77 2.37 -0.83 -15.97
CA ALA A 77 1.03 -0.46 -15.49
C ALA A 77 -0.04 -0.61 -16.60
N SER A 78 0.32 -0.22 -17.82
CA SER A 78 -0.52 -0.41 -19.00
C SER A 78 -0.77 -1.90 -19.28
N GLY A 79 0.30 -2.71 -19.25
CA GLY A 79 0.22 -4.16 -19.45
C GLY A 79 -0.61 -4.89 -18.38
N ILE A 80 -0.47 -4.56 -17.09
CA ILE A 80 -1.31 -5.18 -16.05
C ILE A 80 -2.78 -4.77 -16.18
N THR A 81 -3.05 -3.58 -16.73
CA THR A 81 -4.41 -3.09 -16.95
C THR A 81 -5.12 -3.84 -18.08
N THR A 82 -4.39 -4.38 -19.06
CA THR A 82 -4.99 -5.27 -20.09
C THR A 82 -5.44 -6.60 -19.50
N ALA A 83 -4.76 -7.10 -18.47
CA ALA A 83 -5.15 -8.33 -17.78
C ALA A 83 -6.38 -8.14 -16.87
N ARG A 84 -6.50 -6.98 -16.21
CA ARG A 84 -7.66 -6.64 -15.36
C ARG A 84 -7.91 -5.14 -15.35
N LYS A 85 -9.12 -4.74 -15.77
CA LYS A 85 -9.55 -3.33 -15.75
C LYS A 85 -9.52 -2.78 -14.32
N ASN A 86 -9.13 -1.50 -14.19
CA ASN A 86 -9.08 -0.77 -12.91
C ASN A 86 -8.18 -1.43 -11.85
N ILE A 87 -7.11 -2.10 -12.26
CA ILE A 87 -6.17 -2.75 -11.34
C ILE A 87 -5.45 -1.75 -10.44
N LEU A 88 -5.10 -0.58 -10.98
CA LEU A 88 -4.73 0.62 -10.21
C LEU A 88 -5.94 1.55 -10.16
N ARG A 89 -6.36 1.95 -8.96
CA ARG A 89 -7.60 2.72 -8.77
C ARG A 89 -7.41 4.20 -9.11
N ASP A 90 -6.30 4.78 -8.64
CA ASP A 90 -6.05 6.22 -8.66
C ASP A 90 -4.60 6.51 -9.05
N ARG A 91 -4.32 7.73 -9.52
CA ARG A 91 -2.96 8.19 -9.83
C ARG A 91 -2.01 8.11 -8.64
N GLU A 92 -2.54 8.22 -7.42
CA GLU A 92 -1.76 8.06 -6.19
C GLU A 92 -1.18 6.65 -6.03
N HIS A 93 -1.85 5.60 -6.56
CA HIS A 93 -1.27 4.25 -6.56
C HIS A 93 -0.03 4.18 -7.44
N LEU A 94 -0.07 4.85 -8.60
CA LEU A 94 1.06 4.88 -9.51
C LEU A 94 2.20 5.71 -8.93
N LYS A 95 1.92 6.88 -8.37
CA LYS A 95 2.91 7.71 -7.65
C LYS A 95 3.57 6.94 -6.52
N PHE A 96 2.78 6.24 -5.70
CA PHE A 96 3.30 5.42 -4.62
C PHE A 96 4.14 4.24 -5.13
N ALA A 97 3.78 3.63 -6.27
CA ALA A 97 4.61 2.61 -6.92
C ALA A 97 6.00 3.14 -7.29
N PHE A 98 6.08 4.35 -7.85
CA PHE A 98 7.37 4.99 -8.15
C PHE A 98 8.20 5.21 -6.87
N GLN A 99 7.58 5.71 -5.80
CA GLN A 99 8.29 5.94 -4.52
C GLN A 99 8.87 4.64 -3.95
N VAL A 100 8.06 3.57 -3.93
CA VAL A 100 8.48 2.25 -3.43
C VAL A 100 9.58 1.65 -4.32
N PHE A 101 9.46 1.77 -5.64
CA PHE A 101 10.47 1.24 -6.56
C PHE A 101 11.80 2.01 -6.47
N LEU A 102 11.76 3.34 -6.34
CA LEU A 102 12.96 4.15 -6.12
C LEU A 102 13.66 3.77 -4.81
N HIS A 103 12.90 3.62 -3.72
CA HIS A 103 13.44 3.15 -2.46
C HIS A 103 14.09 1.76 -2.59
N TYR A 104 13.46 0.85 -3.33
CA TYR A 104 14.03 -0.48 -3.62
C TYR A 104 15.39 -0.39 -4.34
N LEU A 105 15.51 0.47 -5.36
CA LEU A 105 16.77 0.68 -6.07
C LEU A 105 17.85 1.28 -5.16
N GLN A 106 17.49 2.24 -4.31
CA GLN A 106 18.38 2.83 -3.32
C GLN A 106 18.87 1.79 -2.31
N ASP A 107 17.97 0.94 -1.79
CA ASP A 107 18.32 -0.15 -0.87
C ASP A 107 19.32 -1.14 -1.49
N ILE A 108 19.14 -1.50 -2.76
CA ILE A 108 20.10 -2.36 -3.48
C ILE A 108 21.45 -1.67 -3.63
N GLN A 109 21.48 -0.40 -4.03
CA GLN A 109 22.73 0.33 -4.19
C GLN A 109 23.51 0.44 -2.88
N LEU A 110 22.83 0.75 -1.77
CA LEU A 110 23.44 0.81 -0.44
C LEU A 110 23.96 -0.56 0.01
N THR A 111 23.16 -1.61 -0.23
CA THR A 111 23.57 -2.99 0.07
C THR A 111 24.83 -3.39 -0.70
N ASN A 112 24.94 -3.02 -1.98
CA ASN A 112 26.12 -3.27 -2.81
C ASN A 112 27.38 -2.55 -2.30
N LEU A 113 27.21 -1.42 -1.60
CA LEU A 113 28.29 -0.65 -0.98
C LEU A 113 28.62 -1.12 0.45
N GLY A 114 27.93 -2.15 0.95
CA GLY A 114 28.11 -2.66 2.32
C GLY A 114 27.55 -1.73 3.41
N VAL A 115 26.76 -0.72 3.05
CA VAL A 115 26.14 0.23 3.98
C VAL A 115 24.74 -0.24 4.31
N LYS A 116 24.45 -0.53 5.59
CA LYS A 116 23.08 -0.77 6.05
C LYS A 116 22.39 0.58 6.24
N SER A 117 21.23 0.80 5.60
CA SER A 117 20.43 2.00 5.82
C SER A 117 19.91 2.05 7.27
N ALA A 118 19.99 3.22 7.89
CA ALA A 118 19.33 3.50 9.15
C ALA A 118 17.79 3.52 8.94
N PRO A 119 16.97 3.20 9.95
CA PRO A 119 15.53 3.30 9.82
C PRO A 119 15.14 4.77 9.61
N GLU A 120 14.64 5.12 8.43
CA GLU A 120 14.07 6.42 8.15
C GLU A 120 12.77 6.56 8.95
N THR A 121 12.77 7.47 9.92
CA THR A 121 11.54 7.94 10.57
C THR A 121 10.82 8.87 9.60
N GLU A 122 10.05 8.29 8.69
CA GLU A 122 9.12 9.02 7.86
C GLU A 122 8.08 9.74 8.76
N ASN A 123 8.34 11.02 9.05
CA ASN A 123 7.33 11.95 9.56
C ASN A 123 6.37 12.30 8.42
N PHE A 124 5.55 11.34 8.00
CA PHE A 124 4.35 11.66 7.22
C PHE A 124 3.42 12.48 8.11
N GLY A 125 3.06 13.66 7.63
CA GLY A 125 2.47 14.74 8.39
C GLY A 125 1.47 14.31 9.46
N LYS A 126 1.68 14.82 10.67
CA LYS A 126 0.57 15.02 11.60
C LYS A 126 -0.40 15.98 10.91
N GLU A 127 -1.35 15.46 10.14
CA GLU A 127 -2.63 16.15 10.06
C GLU A 127 -3.11 16.27 11.50
N LYS A 128 -3.16 17.51 11.97
CA LYS A 128 -3.76 17.85 13.26
C LYS A 128 -5.11 17.13 13.28
N PRO A 129 -5.42 16.28 14.29
CA PRO A 129 -6.76 15.73 14.40
C PRO A 129 -7.74 16.89 14.29
N LEU A 130 -8.74 16.79 13.40
CA LEU A 130 -9.88 17.69 13.44
C LEU A 130 -10.35 17.71 14.90
N GLU A 131 -10.18 18.85 15.56
CA GLU A 131 -10.76 19.09 16.87
C GLU A 131 -12.26 18.87 16.69
N LYS A 132 -12.77 17.74 17.21
CA LYS A 132 -14.21 17.57 17.35
C LYS A 132 -14.67 18.78 18.17
N PRO A 133 -15.66 19.56 17.71
CA PRO A 133 -16.28 20.55 18.57
C PRO A 133 -16.78 19.80 19.80
N THR A 134 -16.17 20.08 20.95
CA THR A 134 -16.73 19.70 22.25
C THR A 134 -17.86 20.68 22.54
N ASP A 135 -18.93 20.57 21.78
CA ASP A 135 -20.18 21.18 22.13
C ASP A 135 -21.22 20.06 22.20
N ASN A 136 -21.39 19.53 23.41
CA ASN A 136 -22.45 18.59 23.75
C ASN A 136 -23.79 19.33 23.88
N THR A 137 -24.11 20.20 22.93
CA THR A 137 -25.45 20.77 22.79
C THR A 137 -26.03 20.26 21.49
N ASP A 138 -26.82 19.19 21.61
CA ASP A 138 -27.64 18.69 20.52
C ASP A 138 -28.62 19.80 20.09
N PRO A 139 -28.50 20.33 18.86
CA PRO A 139 -29.31 21.45 18.39
C PRO A 139 -30.80 21.08 18.19
N LEU A 140 -31.17 19.80 18.36
CA LEU A 140 -32.55 19.31 18.29
C LEU A 140 -33.16 18.93 19.66
N SER A 141 -32.42 19.09 20.75
CA SER A 141 -32.92 18.83 22.12
C SER A 141 -34.12 19.70 22.53
N THR A 142 -34.33 20.83 21.85
CA THR A 142 -35.47 21.73 22.05
C THR A 142 -36.76 21.26 21.38
N LEU A 143 -36.73 20.18 20.60
CA LEU A 143 -37.88 19.65 19.86
C LEU A 143 -38.36 18.28 20.32
N ASP A 144 -37.89 17.74 21.46
CA ASP A 144 -38.45 16.52 22.03
C ASP A 144 -39.58 16.82 23.05
N PRO A 145 -40.87 16.61 22.70
CA PRO A 145 -41.98 16.81 23.62
C PRO A 145 -42.19 15.60 24.55
N LEU A 146 -41.10 14.94 24.98
CA LEU A 146 -41.15 13.77 25.87
C LEU A 146 -41.32 14.14 27.36
N TRP A 147 -41.36 15.43 27.69
CA TRP A 147 -41.70 15.93 29.03
C TRP A 147 -43.15 15.64 29.44
N ALA A 148 -44.02 15.19 28.54
CA ALA A 148 -45.42 14.83 28.84
C ALA A 148 -45.61 13.47 29.54
N THR A 149 -44.55 12.78 29.98
CA THR A 149 -44.69 11.48 30.66
C THR A 149 -43.91 11.39 31.97
N LYS A 150 -44.25 12.27 32.92
CA LYS A 150 -44.09 11.95 34.34
C LYS A 150 -45.41 11.39 34.87
N ARG A 151 -45.57 10.06 34.84
CA ARG A 151 -46.62 9.40 35.64
C ARG A 151 -46.01 8.84 36.91
N SER A 152 -46.48 9.41 38.01
CA SER A 152 -46.43 8.88 39.37
C SER A 152 -46.90 7.42 39.40
N LYS A 153 -46.06 6.54 39.96
CA LYS A 153 -46.35 5.72 41.15
C LYS A 153 -45.08 5.01 41.60
#